data_AF-A0A3B0SV75-F1
#
_entry.id   AF-A0A3B0SV75-F1
#
_cell.length_a   1.000
_cell.length_b   1.000
_cell.length_c   1.000
_cell.angle_alpha   90.00
_cell.angle_beta   90.00
_cell.angle_gamma   90.00
#
_symmetry.space_group_name_H-M   'P 1'
#
loop_
_entity.id
_entity.type
_entity.pdbx_description
1 polymer ?
#
loop_
_entity_poly.entity_id
_entity_poly.type
_entity_poly.pdbx_seq_one_letter_code
_entity_poly.pdbx_strand_id
1 'polypeptide(L)' 'PALPNLTGKTLADAIAALEAFNEETGAAVTWTVQDFVVGDPIAAGKVVVTNPPPGAEIQFEQSITLFVGVLSE' A
#
# COMPACT_ATOMS: atom_id res chain seq x y z
N PRO A 1 15.95 1.72 -2.15
CA PRO A 1 14.90 2.74 -2.38
C PRO A 1 13.84 2.59 -1.29
N ALA A 2 13.24 3.67 -0.77
CA ALA A 2 12.37 3.59 0.41
C ALA A 2 10.88 3.71 0.05
N LEU A 3 10.04 2.83 0.61
CA LEU A 3 8.61 2.81 0.30
C LEU A 3 7.95 4.16 0.63
N PRO A 4 7.23 4.83 -0.30
CA PRO A 4 6.46 6.02 0.03
C PRO A 4 5.35 5.72 1.05
N ASN A 5 4.86 6.76 1.74
CA ASN A 5 3.78 6.58 2.71
C ASN A 5 2.42 6.49 2.01
N LEU A 6 1.86 5.28 2.00
CA LEU A 6 0.58 4.95 1.35
C LEU A 6 -0.58 4.89 2.35
N THR A 7 -0.27 4.89 3.64
CA THR A 7 -1.25 4.83 4.72
C THR A 7 -2.18 6.05 4.70
N GLY A 8 -3.49 5.82 4.76
CA GLY A 8 -4.51 6.86 4.68
C GLY A 8 -4.88 7.30 3.25
N LYS A 9 -4.14 6.85 2.22
CA LYS A 9 -4.51 7.05 0.82
C LYS A 9 -5.53 6.00 0.38
N THR A 10 -6.26 6.29 -0.69
CA THR A 10 -7.12 5.31 -1.35
C THR A 10 -6.25 4.26 -2.04
N LEU A 11 -6.81 3.06 -2.27
CA LEU A 11 -6.09 2.00 -2.97
C LEU A 11 -5.51 2.48 -4.31
N ALA A 12 -6.31 3.20 -5.11
CA ALA A 12 -5.90 3.70 -6.41
C ALA A 12 -4.71 4.67 -6.33
N ASP A 13 -4.74 5.58 -5.36
CA ASP A 13 -3.67 6.55 -5.15
C ASP A 13 -2.40 5.87 -4.60
N ALA A 14 -2.57 4.86 -3.75
CA ALA A 14 -1.48 4.06 -3.25
C ALA A 14 -0.78 3.25 -4.36
N ILE A 15 -1.55 2.65 -5.26
CA ILE A 15 -1.03 1.94 -6.45
C ILE A 15 -0.29 2.91 -7.37
N ALA A 16 -0.87 4.08 -7.66
CA ALA A 16 -0.21 5.09 -8.49
C ALA A 16 1.14 5.54 -7.92
N ALA A 17 1.23 5.70 -6.59
CA ALA A 17 2.49 6.04 -5.92
C ALA A 17 3.52 4.90 -5.97
N LEU A 18 3.06 3.64 -5.90
CA LEU A 18 3.91 2.46 -6.08
C LEU A 18 4.44 2.35 -7.51
N GLU A 19 3.60 2.57 -8.51
CA GLU A 19 4.00 2.57 -9.92
C GLU A 19 5.03 3.65 -10.22
N ALA A 20 4.77 4.88 -9.77
CA ALA A 20 5.72 5.99 -9.91
C ALA A 20 7.06 5.69 -9.23
N PHE A 21 7.01 5.10 -8.03
CA PHE A 21 8.21 4.65 -7.32
C PHE A 21 8.96 3.56 -8.08
N ASN A 22 8.24 2.64 -8.73
CA ASN A 22 8.83 1.57 -9.52
C ASN A 22 9.55 2.12 -10.76
N GLU A 23 8.96 3.10 -11.43
CA GLU A 23 9.59 3.82 -12.55
C GLU A 23 10.82 4.61 -12.11
N GLU A 24 10.75 5.30 -10.96
CA GLU A 24 11.82 6.16 -10.47
C GLU A 24 13.02 5.35 -9.95
N THR A 25 12.76 4.22 -9.29
CA THR A 25 13.79 3.43 -8.60
C THR A 25 14.19 2.16 -9.34
N GLY A 26 13.37 1.71 -10.29
CA GLY A 26 13.57 0.48 -11.03
C GLY A 26 13.35 -0.80 -10.22
N ALA A 27 12.82 -0.74 -8.99
CA ALA A 27 12.80 -1.85 -8.04
C ALA A 27 11.93 -3.06 -8.46
N ALA A 28 11.15 -2.97 -9.53
CA ALA A 28 10.25 -4.02 -10.01
C ALA A 28 9.34 -4.63 -8.91
N VAL A 29 8.84 -3.81 -7.97
CA VAL A 29 7.97 -4.30 -6.90
C VAL A 29 6.62 -4.76 -7.39
N THR A 30 6.11 -5.79 -6.73
CA THR A 30 4.74 -6.28 -6.89
C THR A 30 3.90 -5.83 -5.71
N TRP A 31 2.60 -5.65 -5.90
CA TRP A 31 1.71 -5.36 -4.79
C TRP A 31 0.49 -6.27 -4.77
N THR A 32 -0.02 -6.53 -3.57
CA THR A 32 -1.22 -7.33 -3.34
C THR A 32 -2.14 -6.57 -2.43
N VAL A 33 -3.43 -6.62 -2.71
CA VAL A 33 -4.45 -5.97 -1.90
C VAL A 33 -5.08 -7.02 -1.00
N GLN A 34 -5.13 -6.73 0.29
CA GLN A 34 -5.82 -7.55 1.27
C GLN A 34 -6.86 -6.70 1.99
N ASP A 35 -8.07 -7.23 2.13
CA ASP A 35 -9.08 -6.63 2.98
C ASP A 35 -8.65 -6.67 4.45
N PHE A 36 -8.96 -5.59 5.16
CA PHE A 36 -8.71 -5.45 6.58
C PHE A 36 -9.96 -4.92 7.23
N VAL A 37 -10.58 -5.74 8.08
CA VAL A 37 -11.82 -5.39 8.73
C VAL A 37 -11.60 -4.23 9.70
N VAL A 38 -12.25 -3.10 9.44
CA VAL A 38 -12.23 -1.91 10.30
C VAL A 38 -13.61 -1.61 10.85
N GLY A 39 -13.67 -1.10 12.07
CA GLY A 39 -14.90 -0.55 12.65
C GLY A 39 -15.21 0.87 12.19
N ASP A 40 -14.25 1.53 11.53
CA ASP A 40 -14.35 2.93 11.13
C ASP A 40 -14.77 3.06 9.66
N PRO A 41 -15.95 3.65 9.36
CA PRO A 41 -16.41 3.85 7.99
C PRO A 41 -15.52 4.83 7.19
N ILE A 42 -14.73 5.66 7.87
CA ILE A 42 -13.80 6.60 7.24
C ILE A 42 -12.53 5.89 6.74
N ALA A 43 -12.17 4.78 7.39
CA ALA A 43 -11.05 3.93 7.00
C ALA A 43 -11.44 2.93 5.89
N ALA A 44 -12.75 2.73 5.68
CA ALA A 44 -13.26 1.91 4.60
C ALA A 44 -12.85 2.45 3.22
N GLY A 45 -12.29 1.58 2.37
CA GLY A 45 -11.77 1.93 1.04
C GLY A 45 -10.41 2.65 1.05
N LYS A 46 -9.77 2.79 2.22
CA LYS A 46 -8.44 3.39 2.36
C LYS A 46 -7.43 2.36 2.82
N VAL A 47 -6.18 2.57 2.46
CA VAL A 47 -5.06 1.78 2.95
C VAL A 47 -4.86 2.10 4.42
N VAL A 48 -5.10 1.11 5.28
CA VAL A 48 -4.96 1.24 6.74
C VAL A 48 -3.58 0.83 7.19
N VAL A 49 -2.99 -0.16 6.52
CA VAL A 49 -1.66 -0.70 6.81
C VAL A 49 -1.01 -1.09 5.50
N THR A 50 0.31 -1.00 5.43
CA THR A 50 1.11 -1.62 4.37
C THR A 50 2.21 -2.48 4.97
N ASN A 51 2.54 -3.58 4.29
CA ASN A 51 3.67 -4.41 4.62
C ASN A 51 4.51 -4.65 3.36
N PRO A 52 5.78 -4.23 3.30
CA PRO A 52 6.56 -3.56 4.34
C PRO A 52 6.03 -2.17 4.75
N PRO A 53 6.43 -1.64 5.92
CA PRO A 53 5.93 -0.35 6.41
C PRO A 53 6.42 0.81 5.54
N PRO A 54 5.71 1.96 5.57
CA PRO A 54 6.15 3.14 4.83
C PRO A 54 7.54 3.59 5.31
N GLY A 55 8.41 3.94 4.37
CA GLY A 55 9.81 4.25 4.60
C GLY A 55 10.72 3.02 4.72
N ALA A 56 10.17 1.80 4.67
CA ALA A 56 10.99 0.59 4.65
C ALA A 56 11.81 0.51 3.37
N GLU A 57 12.99 -0.09 3.50
CA GLU A 57 13.86 -0.35 2.37
C GLU A 57 13.25 -1.42 1.49
N ILE A 58 13.02 -1.07 0.22
CA ILE A 58 12.46 -1.94 -0.79
C ILE A 58 13.58 -2.62 -1.57
N GLN A 59 13.52 -3.94 -1.59
CA GLN A 59 14.37 -4.80 -2.40
C GLN A 59 13.80 -4.97 -3.82
N PHE A 60 14.67 -5.34 -4.76
CA PHE A 60 14.25 -5.69 -6.11
C PHE A 60 13.27 -6.86 -6.10
N GLU A 61 12.21 -6.78 -6.90
CA GLU A 61 11.15 -7.79 -7.02
C GLU A 61 10.40 -8.09 -5.72
N GLN A 62 10.45 -7.17 -4.75
CA GLN A 62 9.75 -7.34 -3.48
C GLN A 62 8.23 -7.22 -3.64
N SER A 63 7.51 -8.03 -2.85
CA SER A 63 6.05 -7.96 -2.76
C SER A 63 5.59 -7.07 -1.61
N ILE A 64 4.64 -6.17 -1.90
CA ILE A 64 4.06 -5.20 -0.97
C ILE A 64 2.59 -5.53 -0.76
N THR A 65 2.19 -5.87 0.46
CA THR A 65 0.80 -6.09 0.84
C THR A 65 0.18 -4.77 1.31
N LEU A 66 -0.88 -4.31 0.63
CA LEU A 66 -1.70 -3.20 1.06
C LEU A 66 -2.95 -3.73 1.74
N PHE A 67 -3.13 -3.35 3.00
CA PHE A 67 -4.31 -3.66 3.77
C PHE A 67 -5.31 -2.52 3.59
N VAL A 68 -6.44 -2.82 2.94
CA VAL A 68 -7.51 -1.85 2.70
C VAL A 68 -8.60 -2.06 3.73
N GLY A 69 -8.94 -0.99 4.45
CA GLY A 69 -10.05 -1.00 5.38
C GLY A 69 -11.34 -1.40 4.66
N VAL A 70 -12.03 -2.43 5.14
CA VAL A 70 -13.38 -2.78 4.73
C VAL A 70 -14.26 -2.81 5.97
N LEU A 71 -15.49 -2.30 5.87
CA LEU A 71 -16.45 -2.43 6.96
C LEU A 71 -16.84 -3.90 7.06
N SER A 72 -16.81 -4.45 8.28
CA SER A 72 -17.59 -5.67 8.54
C SER A 72 -19.05 -5.27 8.52
N GLU A 73 -19.83 -5.86 7.61
CA GLU A 73 -21.30 -5.81 7.64
C GLU A 73 -21.88 -6.53 8.87
#